data_AF-A0A965DSY9-F1
#
_entry.id   AF-A0A965DSY9-F1
#
_cell.length_a   1.000
_cell.length_b   1.000
_cell.length_c   1.000
_cell.angle_alpha   90.00
_cell.angle_beta   90.00
_cell.angle_gamma   90.00
#
_symmetry.space_group_name_H-M   'P 1'
#
loop_
_entity.id
_entity.type
_entity.pdbx_description
1 polymer ?
#
loop_
_entity_poly.entity_id
_entity_poly.type
_entity_poly.pdbx_seq_one_letter_code
_entity_poly.pdbx_strand_id
1 'polypeptide(L)' 'MKSIKEYLGNNPVAICSFLGWNDAAETASNVIDHLIDVWDATEITAIDPDPYYDYQVARPRVRLTEDGKRVIDWPTTR' A
#
# COMPACT_ATOMS: atom_id res chain seq x y z
N MET A 1 12.13 21.91 20.57
CA MET A 1 12.32 20.83 19.57
C MET A 1 11.47 21.22 18.36
N LYS A 2 12.04 21.28 17.15
CA LYS A 2 11.27 21.65 15.95
C LYS A 2 10.28 20.54 15.60
N SER A 3 9.07 20.92 15.19
CA SER A 3 8.09 19.96 14.66
C SER A 3 8.49 19.48 13.27
N ILE A 4 7.96 18.32 12.84
CA ILE A 4 8.25 17.77 11.52
C ILE A 4 7.81 18.74 10.40
N LYS A 5 6.74 19.52 10.62
CA LYS A 5 6.26 20.56 9.70
C LYS A 5 7.30 21.66 9.47
N GLU A 6 8.02 22.06 10.52
CA GLU A 6 9.06 23.09 10.43
C GLU A 6 10.33 22.61 9.71
N TYR A 7 10.56 21.30 9.64
CA TYR A 7 11.66 20.73 8.86
C TYR A 7 11.32 20.58 7.37
N LEU A 8 10.06 20.29 7.06
CA LEU A 8 9.63 19.93 5.70
C LEU A 8 9.23 21.14 4.86
N GLY A 9 8.70 22.20 5.46
CA GLY A 9 8.25 23.38 4.70
C GLY A 9 7.22 22.98 3.63
N ASN A 10 7.47 23.37 2.36
CA ASN A 10 6.66 22.99 1.20
C ASN A 10 7.20 21.75 0.44
N ASN A 11 8.06 20.94 1.07
CA ASN A 11 8.59 19.73 0.43
C ASN A 11 7.70 18.54 0.78
N PRO A 12 7.00 17.93 -0.19
CA PRO A 12 6.25 16.71 0.05
C PRO A 12 7.20 15.57 0.43
N VAL A 13 6.73 14.69 1.32
CA VAL A 13 7.47 13.50 1.76
C VAL A 13 6.72 12.27 1.27
N ALA A 14 7.45 11.33 0.68
CA ALA A 14 6.95 10.00 0.42
C ALA A 14 7.17 9.11 1.64
N ILE A 15 6.10 8.43 2.08
CA ILE A 15 6.15 7.40 3.12
C ILE A 15 5.72 6.10 2.44
N CYS A 16 6.56 5.07 2.49
CA CYS A 16 6.32 3.81 1.80
C CYS A 16 6.43 2.64 2.78
N SER A 17 5.56 1.63 2.60
CA SER A 17 5.67 0.32 3.24
C SER A 17 5.56 -0.77 2.19
N PHE A 18 6.22 -1.90 2.43
CA PHE A 18 6.15 -3.08 1.58
C PHE A 18 5.87 -4.29 2.45
N LEU A 19 4.89 -5.10 2.04
CA LEU A 19 4.61 -6.38 2.68
C LEU A 19 5.79 -7.34 2.48
N GLY A 20 5.96 -8.26 3.42
CA GLY A 20 6.92 -9.36 3.32
C GLY A 20 8.07 -9.25 4.30
N TRP A 21 9.31 -9.43 3.83
CA TRP A 21 10.47 -9.68 4.70
C TRP A 21 10.75 -8.53 5.69
N ASN A 22 10.55 -7.29 5.27
CA ASN A 22 10.79 -6.10 6.10
C ASN A 22 9.64 -5.78 7.07
N ASP A 23 8.58 -6.58 7.08
CA ASP A 23 7.30 -6.23 7.70
C ASP A 23 6.92 -7.20 8.83
N ALA A 24 7.76 -7.23 9.86
CA ALA A 24 7.54 -8.09 11.01
C ALA A 24 6.20 -7.75 11.69
N ALA A 25 5.37 -8.78 11.86
CA ALA A 25 4.00 -8.66 12.38
C ALA A 25 3.13 -7.62 11.65
N GLU A 26 3.42 -7.37 10.36
CA GLU A 26 2.67 -6.42 9.52
C GLU A 26 2.71 -4.99 10.08
N THR A 27 3.72 -4.66 10.88
CA THR A 27 3.78 -3.38 11.60
C THR A 27 3.88 -2.20 10.62
N ALA A 28 4.70 -2.31 9.58
CA ALA A 28 4.92 -1.21 8.64
C ALA A 28 3.72 -1.03 7.71
N SER A 29 3.15 -2.12 7.18
CA SER A 29 1.94 -2.03 6.35
C SER A 29 0.75 -1.46 7.14
N ASN A 30 0.53 -1.95 8.37
CA ASN A 30 -0.56 -1.47 9.21
C ASN A 30 -0.42 0.02 9.58
N VAL A 31 0.80 0.55 9.68
CA VAL A 31 1.02 1.99 9.87
C VAL A 31 0.58 2.77 8.63
N ILE A 32 0.91 2.31 7.42
CA ILE A 32 0.46 2.99 6.20
C ILE A 32 -1.06 2.90 6.04
N ASP A 33 -1.66 1.73 6.28
CA ASP A 33 -3.13 1.56 6.25
C ASP A 33 -3.80 2.53 7.24
N HIS A 34 -3.25 2.65 8.45
CA HIS A 34 -3.73 3.62 9.44
C HIS A 34 -3.62 5.07 8.94
N LEU A 35 -2.50 5.45 8.32
CA LEU A 35 -2.30 6.80 7.78
C LEU A 35 -3.25 7.11 6.63
N ILE A 36 -3.51 6.13 5.75
CA ILE A 36 -4.50 6.25 4.67
C ILE A 36 -5.87 6.57 5.26
N ASP A 37 -6.30 5.83 6.28
CA ASP A 37 -7.59 6.02 6.95
C ASP A 37 -7.69 7.39 7.64
N VAL A 38 -6.68 7.79 8.42
CA VAL A 38 -6.76 9.03 9.22
C VAL A 38 -6.53 10.31 8.42
N TRP A 39 -5.91 10.22 7.24
CA TRP A 39 -5.68 11.36 6.35
C TRP A 39 -6.66 11.44 5.19
N ASP A 40 -7.59 10.48 5.06
CA ASP A 40 -8.49 10.38 3.90
C ASP A 40 -7.69 10.41 2.58
N ALA A 41 -6.64 9.58 2.54
CA ALA A 41 -5.70 9.59 1.42
C ALA A 41 -6.41 9.11 0.14
N THR A 42 -6.15 9.82 -0.96
CA THR A 42 -6.68 9.46 -2.28
C THR A 42 -5.64 8.64 -3.04
N GLU A 43 -6.02 7.46 -3.53
CA GLU A 43 -5.17 6.65 -4.43
C GLU A 43 -4.89 7.44 -5.72
N ILE A 44 -3.61 7.61 -6.06
CA ILE A 44 -3.19 8.32 -7.27
C ILE A 44 -2.98 7.34 -8.43
N THR A 45 -2.33 6.21 -8.15
CA THR A 45 -2.03 5.16 -9.14
C THR A 45 -1.64 3.87 -8.43
N ALA A 46 -1.78 2.75 -9.15
CA ALA A 46 -1.11 1.50 -8.82
C ALA A 46 0.01 1.22 -9.83
N ILE A 47 1.07 0.55 -9.40
CA ILE A 47 2.17 0.12 -10.27
C ILE A 47 1.76 -1.17 -10.99
N ASP A 48 2.01 -1.24 -12.31
CA ASP A 48 1.84 -2.46 -13.10
C ASP A 48 2.68 -3.60 -12.48
N PRO A 49 2.07 -4.68 -11.97
CA PRO A 49 2.81 -5.71 -11.25
C PRO A 49 3.58 -6.68 -12.15
N ASP A 50 3.25 -6.78 -13.45
CA ASP A 50 3.83 -7.77 -14.37
C ASP A 50 5.38 -7.77 -14.39
N PRO A 51 6.07 -6.61 -14.35
CA PRO A 51 7.53 -6.57 -14.34
C PRO A 51 8.18 -6.88 -12.99
N TYR A 52 7.40 -6.91 -11.90
CA TYR A 52 7.93 -6.84 -10.53
C TYR A 52 7.54 -8.02 -9.63
N TYR A 53 6.41 -8.69 -9.90
CA TYR A 53 5.91 -9.76 -9.05
C TYR A 53 6.08 -11.12 -9.70
N ASP A 54 6.70 -12.06 -8.99
CA ASP A 54 6.61 -13.48 -9.31
C ASP A 54 5.27 -14.03 -8.76
N TYR A 55 4.33 -14.35 -9.65
CA TYR A 55 3.00 -14.83 -9.27
C TYR A 55 2.97 -16.25 -8.71
N GLN A 56 4.07 -17.00 -8.77
CA GLN A 56 4.18 -18.27 -8.05
C GLN A 56 4.43 -18.04 -6.55
N VAL A 57 5.10 -16.93 -6.22
CA VAL A 57 5.41 -16.49 -4.85
C VAL A 57 4.28 -15.61 -4.30
N ALA A 58 3.93 -14.52 -4.99
CA ALA A 58 2.85 -13.60 -4.64
C ALA A 58 1.60 -13.93 -5.45
N ARG A 59 0.82 -14.91 -5.00
CA ARG A 59 -0.33 -15.43 -5.74
C ARG A 59 -1.51 -14.43 -5.74
N PRO A 60 -2.09 -14.12 -6.91
CA PRO A 60 -3.36 -13.38 -7.00
C PRO A 60 -4.48 -14.11 -6.25
N ARG A 61 -5.36 -13.33 -5.61
CA ARG A 61 -6.49 -13.86 -4.85
C ARG A 61 -7.79 -13.68 -5.63
N VAL A 62 -8.67 -14.66 -5.59
CA VAL A 62 -10.03 -14.54 -6.14
C VAL A 62 -10.96 -14.08 -5.04
N ARG A 63 -11.74 -13.03 -5.29
CA ARG A 63 -12.76 -12.51 -4.37
C ARG A 63 -14.10 -12.39 -5.09
N LEU A 64 -15.18 -12.47 -4.33
CA LEU A 64 -16.52 -12.15 -4.80
C LEU A 64 -16.85 -10.70 -4.44
N THR A 65 -17.37 -9.96 -5.41
CA THR A 65 -17.98 -8.66 -5.18
C THR A 65 -19.33 -8.82 -4.47
N GLU A 66 -19.89 -7.72 -3.95
CA GLU A 66 -21.19 -7.72 -3.28
C GLU A 66 -22.33 -8.21 -4.20
N ASP A 67 -22.23 -7.98 -5.51
CA ASP A 67 -23.16 -8.49 -6.53
C ASP A 67 -22.83 -9.92 -7.02
N GLY A 68 -21.89 -10.61 -6.36
CA GLY A 68 -21.57 -12.02 -6.61
C GLY A 68 -20.68 -12.29 -7.82
N LYS A 69 -20.08 -11.26 -8.42
CA LYS A 69 -19.11 -11.44 -9.53
C LYS A 69 -17.75 -11.84 -8.98
N ARG A 70 -17.05 -12.71 -9.71
CA ARG A 70 -15.66 -13.06 -9.40
C ARG A 70 -14.73 -11.99 -9.94
N VAL A 71 -13.87 -11.49 -9.07
CA VAL A 71 -12.77 -10.59 -9.40
C VAL A 71 -11.44 -11.18 -8.93
N ILE A 72 -10.35 -10.77 -9.58
CA ILE A 72 -9.00 -11.18 -9.22
C ILE A 72 -8.32 -9.95 -8.61
N ASP A 73 -7.93 -10.08 -7.35
CA ASP A 73 -7.09 -9.12 -6.66
C ASP A 73 -5.62 -9.50 -6.93
N TRP A 74 -4.99 -8.76 -7.83
CA TRP A 74 -3.56 -8.90 -8.17
C TRP A 74 -2.69 -8.26 -7.10
N PRO A 75 -1.51 -8.84 -6.78
CA PRO A 75 -0.54 -8.13 -5.95
C PRO A 75 -0.06 -6.88 -6.69
N THR A 76 0.08 -5.75 -5.98
CA THR A 76 0.54 -4.47 -6.55
C THR A 76 1.06 -3.56 -5.43
N THR A 77 1.71 -2.45 -5.80
CA THR A 77 2.08 -1.33 -4.93
C THR A 77 1.26 -0.11 -5.36
N ARG A 78 0.57 0.54 -4.42
CA ARG A 78 -0.36 1.66 -4.65
C ARG A 78 -0.22 2.72 -3.55
#